data_AF-A0A363NUJ4-F1
#
_entry.id   AF-A0A363NUJ4-F1
#
_cell.length_a   1.000
_cell.length_b   1.000
_cell.length_c   1.000
_cell.angle_alpha   90.00
_cell.angle_beta   90.00
_cell.angle_gamma   90.00
#
_symmetry.space_group_name_H-M   'P 1'
#
loop_
_entity.id
_entity.type
_entity.pdbx_description
1 polymer ?
#
loop_
_entity_poly.entity_id
_entity_poly.type
_entity_poly.pdbx_seq_one_letter_code
_entity_poly.pdbx_strand_id
1 'polypeptide(L)'
;MAKKKKTLPKNFDELIEENNIDNLKKVFDTCELDARGGYGKATALSFFNVPDELVRWLVETGADIEAVDDYEHTALHRHTMARSGKITIFLELGANVNVVDNYGDTPLHFAAGSSFNVSSVKKLIEYGADTKALNANKQTPLEKALSRANNIDIKFLVEISQILLQKDTEITQKMKAEITRIGENFEFHRENFNKDYLQETDEALNKLYDIYKVPPVKKRFMHDGLSPITVSGTTWQKQFEELWELLIPSNGSAKTIQGEVVRIAGKVRDEIYRNGGGNWNIDFKKMLDAFLKHLATNNALSVDELEKSNSLVQDIRKNGDAEIDELNYLCELATKWVGLNPTPILLEKSNYKR
;
A
#
# COMPACT_ATOMS: atom_id res chain seq x y z
N MET A 1 4.45 -38.30 -34.47
CA MET A 1 5.14 -37.56 -33.39
C MET A 1 4.29 -37.62 -32.14
N ALA A 2 4.88 -37.82 -30.96
CA ALA A 2 4.13 -37.77 -29.71
C ALA A 2 3.53 -36.36 -29.51
N LYS A 3 2.31 -36.27 -28.98
CA LYS A 3 1.65 -34.99 -28.69
C LYS A 3 2.43 -34.28 -27.57
N LYS A 4 2.89 -33.06 -27.84
CA LYS A 4 3.56 -32.21 -26.84
C LYS A 4 2.60 -31.84 -25.71
N LYS A 5 3.13 -31.64 -24.50
CA LYS A 5 2.36 -31.23 -23.31
C LYS A 5 2.02 -29.75 -23.37
N LYS A 6 0.82 -29.40 -22.92
CA LYS A 6 0.34 -28.01 -22.78
C LYS A 6 0.74 -27.35 -21.45
N THR A 7 1.46 -28.08 -20.61
CA THR A 7 1.83 -27.64 -19.26
C THR A 7 3.33 -27.71 -19.08
N LEU A 8 3.91 -26.66 -18.52
CA LEU A 8 5.32 -26.66 -18.11
C LEU A 8 5.55 -27.64 -16.94
N PRO A 9 6.79 -28.12 -16.75
CA PRO A 9 7.18 -28.87 -15.56
C PRO A 9 6.86 -28.08 -14.28
N LYS A 10 6.49 -28.79 -13.20
CA LYS A 10 6.18 -28.14 -11.92
C LYS A 10 7.38 -27.41 -11.31
N ASN A 11 8.59 -27.86 -11.63
CA ASN A 11 9.85 -27.30 -11.17
C ASN A 11 10.49 -26.35 -12.21
N PHE A 12 9.71 -25.73 -13.10
CA PHE A 12 10.26 -24.83 -14.12
C PHE A 12 10.98 -23.61 -13.52
N ASP A 13 10.50 -23.09 -12.38
CA ASP A 13 11.21 -22.03 -11.63
C ASP A 13 12.61 -22.48 -11.17
N GLU A 14 12.74 -23.70 -10.64
CA GLU A 14 14.02 -24.27 -10.23
C GLU A 14 14.99 -24.40 -11.42
N LEU A 15 14.47 -24.80 -12.59
CA LEU A 15 15.28 -24.89 -13.83
C LEU A 15 15.79 -23.51 -14.30
N ILE A 16 15.02 -22.44 -14.07
CA ILE A 16 15.46 -21.07 -14.34
C ILE A 16 16.60 -20.69 -13.39
N GLU A 17 16.48 -21.03 -12.11
CA GLU A 17 17.51 -20.76 -11.09
C GLU A 17 18.83 -21.50 -11.34
N GLU A 18 18.78 -22.72 -11.90
CA GLU A 18 19.96 -23.46 -12.36
C GLU A 18 20.73 -22.71 -13.48
N ASN A 19 20.07 -21.78 -14.18
CA ASN A 19 20.62 -20.96 -15.26
C ASN A 19 21.36 -21.78 -16.34
N ASN A 20 20.86 -22.99 -16.63
CA ASN A 20 21.38 -23.85 -17.69
C ASN A 20 20.47 -23.77 -18.92
N ILE A 21 20.90 -23.01 -19.92
CA ILE A 21 20.10 -22.72 -21.11
C ILE A 21 19.75 -23.96 -21.94
N ASP A 22 20.65 -24.95 -21.99
CA ASP A 22 20.38 -26.20 -22.73
C ASP A 22 19.30 -27.03 -22.03
N ASN A 23 19.30 -27.08 -20.70
CA ASN A 23 18.27 -27.75 -19.92
C ASN A 23 16.91 -27.06 -20.11
N LEU A 24 16.88 -25.72 -20.11
CA LEU A 24 15.67 -24.94 -20.35
C LEU A 24 15.11 -25.18 -21.75
N LYS A 25 15.95 -25.18 -22.79
CA LYS A 25 15.53 -25.48 -24.17
C LYS A 25 14.98 -26.91 -24.30
N LYS A 26 15.60 -27.91 -23.65
CA LYS A 26 15.14 -29.31 -23.64
C LYS A 26 13.74 -29.51 -23.07
N VAL A 27 13.25 -28.62 -22.21
CA VAL A 27 11.85 -28.68 -21.73
C VAL A 27 10.86 -28.71 -22.91
N PHE A 28 11.16 -27.95 -23.96
CA PHE A 28 10.32 -27.78 -25.14
C PHE A 28 10.45 -28.90 -26.19
N ASP A 29 11.30 -29.89 -25.95
CA ASP A 29 11.27 -31.16 -26.69
C ASP A 29 9.98 -31.93 -26.38
N THR A 30 9.49 -31.79 -25.15
CA THR A 30 8.29 -32.49 -24.64
C THR A 30 7.08 -31.58 -24.42
N CYS A 31 7.29 -30.27 -24.34
CA CYS A 31 6.25 -29.26 -24.11
C CYS A 31 6.01 -28.40 -25.36
N GLU A 32 4.78 -27.92 -25.54
CA GLU A 32 4.46 -26.86 -26.51
C GLU A 32 5.22 -25.56 -26.13
N LEU A 33 5.55 -24.70 -27.09
CA LEU A 33 6.25 -23.44 -26.83
C LEU A 33 5.44 -22.54 -25.86
N ASP A 34 4.13 -22.53 -26.04
CA ASP A 34 3.17 -21.79 -25.19
C ASP A 34 2.60 -22.66 -24.07
N ALA A 35 3.31 -23.71 -23.66
CA ALA A 35 2.93 -24.50 -22.50
C ALA A 35 2.82 -23.59 -21.26
N ARG A 36 1.76 -23.82 -20.47
CA ARG A 36 1.40 -22.97 -19.35
C ARG A 36 1.85 -23.55 -18.01
N GLY A 37 2.28 -22.70 -17.09
CA GLY A 37 2.78 -23.10 -15.78
C GLY A 37 2.55 -22.04 -14.69
N GLY A 38 3.03 -22.35 -13.49
CA GLY A 38 2.94 -21.44 -12.35
C GLY A 38 1.51 -21.20 -11.86
N TYR A 39 1.39 -20.24 -10.93
CA TYR A 39 0.12 -19.87 -10.31
C TYR A 39 -0.86 -19.23 -11.32
N GLY A 40 -0.38 -18.29 -12.15
CA GLY A 40 -1.21 -17.54 -13.10
C GLY A 40 -1.49 -18.24 -14.44
N LYS A 41 -1.00 -19.47 -14.64
CA LYS A 41 -1.12 -20.19 -15.93
C LYS A 41 -0.51 -19.43 -17.11
N ALA A 42 0.65 -18.82 -16.88
CA ALA A 42 1.37 -18.08 -17.91
C ALA A 42 2.34 -18.98 -18.70
N THR A 43 2.76 -18.53 -19.89
CA THR A 43 3.82 -19.17 -20.67
C THR A 43 5.19 -18.97 -20.03
N ALA A 44 6.21 -19.69 -20.51
CA ALA A 44 7.58 -19.57 -20.00
C ALA A 44 8.16 -18.15 -20.06
N LEU A 45 7.69 -17.33 -21.02
CA LEU A 45 8.09 -15.92 -21.19
C LEU A 45 7.76 -15.05 -19.96
N SER A 46 6.73 -15.42 -19.21
CA SER A 46 6.21 -14.65 -18.06
C SER A 46 6.86 -15.01 -16.72
N PHE A 47 7.76 -15.99 -16.69
CA PHE A 47 8.47 -16.38 -15.49
C PHE A 47 9.55 -15.34 -15.15
N PHE A 48 9.68 -15.01 -13.86
CA PHE A 48 10.71 -14.08 -13.42
C PHE A 48 12.10 -14.68 -13.62
N ASN A 49 13.08 -13.82 -13.91
CA ASN A 49 14.47 -14.21 -14.17
C ASN A 49 14.68 -15.16 -15.35
N VAL A 50 13.67 -15.37 -16.20
CA VAL A 50 13.85 -16.12 -17.45
C VAL A 50 15.01 -15.51 -18.25
N PRO A 51 16.00 -16.30 -18.71
CA PRO A 51 17.15 -15.76 -19.42
C PRO A 51 16.74 -15.12 -20.74
N ASP A 52 17.32 -13.95 -21.07
CA ASP A 52 17.06 -13.25 -22.35
C ASP A 52 17.34 -14.17 -23.56
N GLU A 53 18.32 -15.07 -23.45
CA GLU A 53 18.61 -16.06 -24.50
C GLU A 53 17.46 -17.06 -24.69
N LEU A 54 16.80 -17.50 -23.61
CA LEU A 54 15.64 -18.38 -23.72
C LEU A 54 14.45 -17.64 -24.31
N VAL A 55 14.21 -16.41 -23.86
CA VAL A 55 13.14 -15.55 -24.40
C VAL A 55 13.31 -15.37 -25.91
N ARG A 56 14.51 -14.99 -26.35
CA ARG A 56 14.83 -14.84 -27.77
C ARG A 56 14.61 -16.14 -28.54
N TRP A 57 15.16 -17.24 -28.06
CA TRP A 57 15.01 -18.55 -28.70
C TRP A 57 13.54 -18.97 -28.81
N LEU A 58 12.74 -18.80 -27.76
CA LEU A 58 11.32 -19.15 -27.75
C LEU A 58 10.54 -18.35 -28.79
N VAL A 59 10.69 -17.03 -28.80
CA VAL A 59 9.97 -16.15 -29.73
C VAL A 59 10.41 -16.39 -31.18
N GLU A 60 11.72 -16.52 -31.44
CA GLU A 60 12.23 -16.83 -32.78
C GLU A 60 11.82 -18.23 -33.27
N THR A 61 11.54 -19.16 -32.35
CA THR A 61 11.01 -20.50 -32.66
C THR A 61 9.47 -20.51 -32.80
N GLY A 62 8.81 -19.39 -32.53
CA GLY A 62 7.37 -19.20 -32.75
C GLY A 62 6.49 -19.28 -31.50
N ALA A 63 7.05 -19.08 -30.30
CA ALA A 63 6.25 -18.82 -29.11
C ALA A 63 5.49 -17.49 -29.25
N ASP A 64 4.26 -17.43 -28.75
CA ASP A 64 3.45 -16.22 -28.77
C ASP A 64 3.90 -15.26 -27.66
N ILE A 65 4.55 -14.16 -28.07
CA ILE A 65 5.01 -13.10 -27.16
C ILE A 65 3.84 -12.35 -26.48
N GLU A 66 2.66 -12.38 -27.11
CA GLU A 66 1.43 -11.76 -26.61
C GLU A 66 0.56 -12.75 -25.83
N ALA A 67 1.04 -13.98 -25.56
CA ALA A 67 0.30 -14.95 -24.80
C ALA A 67 -0.01 -14.41 -23.38
N VAL A 68 -1.31 -14.42 -23.04
CA VAL A 68 -1.80 -13.92 -21.77
C VAL A 68 -2.06 -15.01 -20.74
N ASP A 69 -1.88 -14.63 -19.48
CA ASP A 69 -2.27 -15.40 -18.30
C ASP A 69 -3.76 -15.18 -17.95
N ASP A 70 -4.25 -15.78 -16.85
CA ASP A 70 -5.68 -15.70 -16.46
C ASP A 70 -6.14 -14.27 -16.11
N TYR A 71 -5.22 -13.31 -15.93
CA TYR A 71 -5.50 -11.90 -15.66
C TYR A 71 -5.32 -11.00 -16.90
N GLU A 72 -5.16 -11.59 -18.09
CA GLU A 72 -4.80 -10.89 -19.32
C GLU A 72 -3.38 -10.28 -19.29
N HIS A 73 -2.50 -10.75 -18.42
CA HIS A 73 -1.12 -10.29 -18.39
C HIS A 73 -0.27 -11.03 -19.41
N THR A 74 0.26 -10.28 -20.39
CA THR A 74 1.38 -10.71 -21.25
C THR A 74 2.70 -10.77 -20.47
N ALA A 75 3.74 -11.35 -21.07
CA ALA A 75 5.09 -11.35 -20.48
C ALA A 75 5.57 -9.92 -20.15
N LEU A 76 5.31 -8.95 -21.03
CA LEU A 76 5.68 -7.55 -20.80
C LEU A 76 5.02 -6.99 -19.54
N HIS A 77 3.72 -7.26 -19.32
CA HIS A 77 3.06 -6.88 -18.07
C HIS A 77 3.76 -7.49 -16.85
N ARG A 78 3.97 -8.80 -16.85
CA ARG A 78 4.56 -9.54 -15.72
C ARG A 78 5.93 -8.99 -15.33
N HIS A 79 6.77 -8.70 -16.32
CA HIS A 79 8.10 -8.12 -16.07
C HIS A 79 8.03 -6.64 -15.63
N THR A 80 6.99 -5.87 -15.98
CA THR A 80 6.82 -4.51 -15.44
C THR A 80 6.29 -4.45 -14.00
N MET A 81 5.73 -5.55 -13.46
CA MET A 81 5.22 -5.62 -12.08
C MET A 81 6.33 -5.64 -11.03
N ALA A 82 7.56 -5.99 -11.42
CA ALA A 82 8.70 -6.08 -10.50
C ALA A 82 9.67 -4.92 -10.66
N ARG A 83 10.18 -4.39 -9.53
CA ARG A 83 11.16 -3.29 -9.53
C ARG A 83 12.49 -3.67 -10.20
N SER A 84 12.86 -4.95 -10.12
CA SER A 84 14.02 -5.54 -10.78
C SER A 84 13.72 -6.10 -12.19
N GLY A 85 12.48 -5.97 -12.66
CA GLY A 85 12.04 -6.55 -13.92
C GLY A 85 12.80 -6.02 -15.14
N LYS A 86 13.12 -6.92 -16.06
CA LYS A 86 13.84 -6.63 -17.30
C LYS A 86 12.86 -6.74 -18.47
N ILE A 87 12.64 -5.63 -19.17
CA ILE A 87 11.65 -5.57 -20.24
C ILE A 87 12.26 -5.40 -21.64
N THR A 88 13.55 -5.06 -21.74
CA THR A 88 14.20 -4.70 -23.00
C THR A 88 14.09 -5.80 -24.05
N ILE A 89 14.35 -7.06 -23.67
CA ILE A 89 14.27 -8.18 -24.60
C ILE A 89 12.88 -8.33 -25.23
N PHE A 90 11.81 -8.13 -24.46
CA PHE A 90 10.44 -8.23 -24.96
C PHE A 90 10.12 -7.08 -25.93
N LEU A 91 10.57 -5.87 -25.62
CA LEU A 91 10.41 -4.70 -26.49
C LEU A 91 11.18 -4.87 -27.82
N GLU A 92 12.42 -5.35 -27.76
CA GLU A 92 13.24 -5.66 -28.95
C GLU A 92 12.61 -6.73 -29.84
N LEU A 93 11.92 -7.70 -29.24
CA LEU A 93 11.21 -8.77 -29.94
C LEU A 93 9.81 -8.38 -30.42
N GLY A 94 9.42 -7.11 -30.27
CA GLY A 94 8.19 -6.58 -30.82
C GLY A 94 6.94 -6.76 -29.96
N ALA A 95 7.11 -6.97 -28.64
CA ALA A 95 5.97 -7.00 -27.72
C ALA A 95 5.16 -5.69 -27.80
N ASN A 96 3.84 -5.79 -27.79
CA ASN A 96 2.95 -4.64 -27.85
C ASN A 96 3.10 -3.79 -26.58
N VAL A 97 3.73 -2.62 -26.71
CA VAL A 97 3.99 -1.70 -25.59
C VAL A 97 2.72 -1.13 -24.95
N ASN A 98 1.61 -1.12 -25.69
CA ASN A 98 0.32 -0.54 -25.29
C ASN A 98 -0.77 -1.60 -25.06
N VAL A 99 -0.38 -2.87 -24.90
CA VAL A 99 -1.31 -3.92 -24.49
C VAL A 99 -1.98 -3.54 -23.17
N VAL A 100 -3.22 -3.98 -22.96
CA VAL A 100 -3.99 -3.73 -21.73
C VAL A 100 -4.39 -5.04 -21.09
N ASP A 101 -4.47 -5.05 -19.76
CA ASP A 101 -5.03 -6.16 -18.99
C ASP A 101 -6.55 -6.00 -18.75
N ASN A 102 -7.13 -6.92 -17.96
CA ASN A 102 -8.54 -6.89 -17.57
C ASN A 102 -8.99 -5.58 -16.88
N TYR A 103 -8.06 -4.82 -16.31
CA TYR A 103 -8.32 -3.55 -15.62
C TYR A 103 -7.99 -2.33 -16.51
N GLY A 104 -7.65 -2.56 -17.79
CA GLY A 104 -7.21 -1.53 -18.70
C GLY A 104 -5.82 -0.96 -18.38
N ASP A 105 -5.06 -1.59 -17.47
CA ASP A 105 -3.70 -1.15 -17.16
C ASP A 105 -2.75 -1.61 -18.26
N THR A 106 -1.93 -0.69 -18.76
CA THR A 106 -0.85 -0.97 -19.71
C THR A 106 0.45 -1.33 -18.97
N PRO A 107 1.48 -1.89 -19.65
CA PRO A 107 2.80 -2.05 -19.04
C PRO A 107 3.37 -0.77 -18.40
N LEU A 108 3.05 0.41 -18.96
CA LEU A 108 3.45 1.69 -18.39
C LEU A 108 2.74 2.00 -17.07
N HIS A 109 1.47 1.63 -16.91
CA HIS A 109 0.75 1.72 -15.64
C HIS A 109 1.42 0.86 -14.56
N PHE A 110 1.80 -0.37 -14.88
CA PHE A 110 2.50 -1.26 -13.94
C PHE A 110 3.90 -0.75 -13.59
N ALA A 111 4.68 -0.31 -14.57
CA ALA A 111 6.01 0.24 -14.34
C ALA A 111 5.97 1.50 -13.45
N ALA A 112 4.99 2.38 -13.67
CA ALA A 112 4.87 3.64 -12.94
C ALA A 112 4.23 3.48 -11.55
N GLY A 113 3.16 2.69 -11.42
CA GLY A 113 2.32 2.65 -10.21
C GLY A 113 2.29 1.33 -9.44
N SER A 114 2.94 0.28 -9.94
CA SER A 114 3.08 -0.98 -9.20
C SER A 114 4.52 -1.22 -8.78
N SER A 115 5.48 -1.17 -9.72
CA SER A 115 6.90 -1.44 -9.41
C SER A 115 7.71 -0.18 -9.10
N PHE A 116 7.25 0.99 -9.55
CA PHE A 116 8.01 2.24 -9.54
C PHE A 116 9.39 2.09 -10.20
N ASN A 117 9.46 1.29 -11.27
CA ASN A 117 10.70 1.02 -12.00
C ASN A 117 10.95 2.11 -13.05
N VAL A 118 11.74 3.13 -12.67
CA VAL A 118 12.09 4.27 -13.52
C VAL A 118 12.74 3.84 -14.85
N SER A 119 13.56 2.78 -14.85
CA SER A 119 14.23 2.28 -16.05
C SER A 119 13.22 1.70 -17.04
N SER A 120 12.26 0.92 -16.55
CA SER A 120 11.16 0.39 -17.34
C SER A 120 10.26 1.50 -17.88
N VAL A 121 9.93 2.51 -17.07
CA VAL A 121 9.16 3.69 -17.52
C VAL A 121 9.85 4.38 -18.71
N LYS A 122 11.17 4.65 -18.62
CA LYS A 122 11.94 5.27 -19.71
C LYS A 122 11.92 4.43 -20.98
N LYS A 123 12.17 3.13 -20.87
CA LYS A 123 12.21 2.20 -22.01
C LYS A 123 10.86 2.04 -22.69
N LEU A 124 9.78 1.95 -21.92
CA LEU A 124 8.43 1.88 -22.49
C LEU A 124 8.11 3.13 -23.32
N ILE A 125 8.45 4.32 -22.82
CA ILE A 125 8.26 5.58 -23.56
C ILE A 125 9.11 5.62 -24.83
N GLU A 126 10.38 5.18 -24.76
CA GLU A 126 11.26 5.07 -25.93
C GLU A 126 10.65 4.19 -27.04
N TYR A 127 9.95 3.13 -26.65
CA TYR A 127 9.26 2.22 -27.57
C TYR A 127 7.81 2.65 -27.91
N GLY A 128 7.40 3.87 -27.54
CA GLY A 128 6.11 4.43 -27.96
C GLY A 128 4.92 4.12 -27.04
N ALA A 129 5.16 3.86 -25.76
CA ALA A 129 4.08 3.75 -24.78
C ALA A 129 3.25 5.04 -24.70
N ASP A 130 1.92 4.90 -24.72
CA ASP A 130 0.99 6.00 -24.55
C ASP A 130 0.96 6.44 -23.07
N THR A 131 1.55 7.59 -22.79
CA THR A 131 1.59 8.18 -21.44
C THR A 131 0.23 8.72 -20.98
N LYS A 132 -0.76 8.78 -21.86
CA LYS A 132 -2.12 9.29 -21.59
C LYS A 132 -3.19 8.18 -21.62
N ALA A 133 -2.80 6.92 -21.81
CA ALA A 133 -3.71 5.79 -21.76
C ALA A 133 -4.47 5.78 -20.43
N LEU A 134 -5.77 5.50 -20.47
CA LEU A 134 -6.62 5.48 -19.28
C LEU A 134 -7.02 4.05 -18.93
N ASN A 135 -6.74 3.64 -17.69
CA ASN A 135 -7.24 2.38 -17.17
C ASN A 135 -8.74 2.43 -16.78
N ALA A 136 -9.28 1.34 -16.24
CA ALA A 136 -10.69 1.25 -15.82
C ALA A 136 -11.08 2.30 -14.77
N ASN A 137 -10.14 2.72 -13.91
CA ASN A 137 -10.33 3.78 -12.91
C ASN A 137 -10.17 5.20 -13.49
N LYS A 138 -10.05 5.33 -14.82
CA LYS A 138 -9.82 6.60 -15.52
C LYS A 138 -8.54 7.29 -15.02
N GLN A 139 -7.52 6.52 -14.73
CA GLN A 139 -6.21 7.02 -14.35
C GLN A 139 -5.24 6.84 -15.51
N THR A 140 -4.43 7.86 -15.75
CA THR A 140 -3.18 7.74 -16.52
C THR A 140 -2.12 6.96 -15.72
N PRO A 141 -1.02 6.51 -16.35
CA PRO A 141 0.09 5.90 -15.63
C PRO A 141 0.65 6.76 -14.49
N LEU A 142 0.72 8.08 -14.68
CA LEU A 142 1.17 9.02 -13.65
C LEU A 142 0.17 9.11 -12.49
N GLU A 143 -1.13 9.19 -12.78
CA GLU A 143 -2.16 9.25 -11.73
C GLU A 143 -2.25 7.94 -10.94
N LYS A 144 -2.02 6.80 -11.60
CA LYS A 144 -1.88 5.51 -10.90
C LYS A 144 -0.68 5.54 -9.96
N ALA A 145 0.48 6.04 -10.42
CA ALA A 145 1.68 6.19 -9.59
C ALA A 145 1.44 7.05 -8.34
N LEU A 146 0.79 8.21 -8.51
CA LEU A 146 0.42 9.09 -7.39
C LEU A 146 -0.52 8.38 -6.38
N SER A 147 -1.54 7.68 -6.88
CA SER A 147 -2.51 7.00 -6.00
C SER A 147 -1.94 5.80 -5.25
N ARG A 148 -0.87 5.18 -5.76
CA ARG A 148 -0.29 3.95 -5.22
C ARG A 148 0.97 4.17 -4.38
N ALA A 149 1.60 5.34 -4.48
CA ALA A 149 2.87 5.60 -3.84
C ALA A 149 2.78 5.52 -2.32
N ASN A 150 3.73 4.77 -1.75
CA ASN A 150 4.03 4.77 -0.32
C ASN A 150 5.39 5.44 -0.07
N ASN A 151 5.78 5.58 1.20
CA ASN A 151 6.97 6.33 1.59
C ASN A 151 8.26 5.86 0.91
N ILE A 152 8.42 4.55 0.69
CA ILE A 152 9.59 3.97 0.00
C ILE A 152 9.64 4.32 -1.50
N ASP A 153 8.50 4.69 -2.08
CA ASP A 153 8.36 4.94 -3.51
C ASP A 153 8.56 6.43 -3.86
N ILE A 154 8.54 7.32 -2.88
CA ILE A 154 8.57 8.79 -3.06
C ILE A 154 9.74 9.24 -3.94
N LYS A 155 10.95 8.69 -3.69
CA LYS A 155 12.13 9.00 -4.51
C LYS A 155 11.91 8.68 -5.99
N PHE A 156 11.40 7.48 -6.28
CA PHE A 156 11.14 7.05 -7.66
C PHE A 156 9.98 7.82 -8.28
N LEU A 157 8.97 8.17 -7.48
CA LEU A 157 7.83 8.97 -7.91
C LEU A 157 8.25 10.37 -8.37
N VAL A 158 9.29 10.98 -7.78
CA VAL A 158 9.85 12.25 -8.29
C VAL A 158 10.34 12.08 -9.72
N GLU A 159 11.18 11.06 -9.97
CA GLU A 159 11.71 10.80 -11.31
C GLU A 159 10.59 10.46 -12.31
N ILE A 160 9.64 9.60 -11.91
CA ILE A 160 8.48 9.23 -12.74
C ILE A 160 7.62 10.45 -13.05
N SER A 161 7.39 11.33 -12.07
CA SER A 161 6.66 12.58 -12.28
C SER A 161 7.37 13.47 -13.29
N GLN A 162 8.69 13.64 -13.17
CA GLN A 162 9.46 14.44 -14.13
C GLN A 162 9.44 13.86 -15.55
N ILE A 163 9.36 12.53 -15.69
CA ILE A 163 9.31 11.86 -16.99
C ILE A 163 7.92 11.97 -17.63
N LEU A 164 6.86 11.70 -16.85
CA LEU A 164 5.49 11.59 -17.37
C LEU A 164 4.73 12.91 -17.40
N LEU A 165 5.14 13.90 -16.59
CA LEU A 165 4.55 15.23 -16.61
C LEU A 165 5.10 16.00 -17.82
N GLN A 166 4.42 15.88 -18.96
CA GLN A 166 4.73 16.65 -20.16
C GLN A 166 4.55 18.15 -19.88
N LYS A 167 5.28 19.02 -20.58
CA LYS A 167 5.26 20.50 -20.36
C LYS A 167 3.86 21.12 -20.36
N ASP A 168 2.92 20.54 -21.11
CA ASP A 168 1.55 21.03 -21.25
C ASP A 168 0.52 20.21 -20.44
N THR A 169 0.98 19.30 -19.57
CA THR A 169 0.09 18.53 -18.70
C THR A 169 -0.46 19.42 -17.59
N GLU A 170 -1.77 19.58 -17.56
CA GLU A 170 -2.44 20.29 -16.47
C GLU A 170 -2.33 19.49 -15.17
N ILE A 171 -1.79 20.12 -14.11
CA ILE A 171 -1.78 19.53 -12.76
C ILE A 171 -3.19 19.66 -12.17
N THR A 172 -3.91 18.53 -12.14
CA THR A 172 -5.29 18.49 -11.66
C THR A 172 -5.38 18.59 -10.13
N GLN A 173 -6.55 18.95 -9.61
CA GLN A 173 -6.78 18.95 -8.16
C GLN A 173 -6.66 17.56 -7.54
N LYS A 174 -7.01 16.50 -8.30
CA LYS A 174 -6.83 15.12 -7.87
C LYS A 174 -5.35 14.81 -7.64
N MET A 175 -4.46 15.20 -8.55
CA MET A 175 -3.02 15.03 -8.38
C MET A 175 -2.51 15.74 -7.12
N LYS A 176 -2.96 16.97 -6.88
CA LYS A 176 -2.58 17.74 -5.69
C LYS A 176 -3.05 17.09 -4.38
N ALA A 177 -4.26 16.53 -4.39
CA ALA A 177 -4.79 15.78 -3.26
C ALA A 177 -3.94 14.53 -2.97
N GLU A 178 -3.51 13.79 -4.00
CA GLU A 178 -2.62 12.64 -3.82
C GLU A 178 -1.25 13.05 -3.25
N ILE A 179 -0.67 14.17 -3.67
CA ILE A 179 0.59 14.68 -3.08
C ILE A 179 0.40 15.04 -1.60
N THR A 180 -0.73 15.64 -1.25
CA THR A 180 -1.06 15.94 0.15
C THR A 180 -1.18 14.65 0.96
N ARG A 181 -1.91 13.64 0.45
CA ARG A 181 -2.06 12.31 1.06
C ARG A 181 -0.71 11.62 1.26
N ILE A 182 0.19 11.67 0.27
CA ILE A 182 1.54 11.11 0.38
C ILE A 182 2.32 11.81 1.51
N GLY A 183 2.21 13.14 1.59
CA GLY A 183 2.80 13.94 2.64
C GLY A 183 2.32 13.57 4.04
N GLU A 184 1.00 13.51 4.23
CA GLU A 184 0.35 13.09 5.48
C GLU A 184 0.80 11.69 5.88
N ASN A 185 0.84 10.75 4.94
CA ASN A 185 1.31 9.39 5.20
C ASN A 185 2.80 9.35 5.59
N PHE A 186 3.65 10.16 4.96
CA PHE A 186 5.06 10.25 5.32
C PHE A 186 5.23 10.80 6.75
N GLU A 187 4.54 11.89 7.08
CA GLU A 187 4.58 12.49 8.41
C GLU A 187 4.05 11.55 9.49
N PHE A 188 2.94 10.86 9.21
CA PHE A 188 2.37 9.90 10.14
C PHE A 188 3.37 8.80 10.52
N HIS A 189 4.14 8.32 9.55
CA HIS A 189 5.13 7.25 9.74
C HIS A 189 6.55 7.75 10.08
N ARG A 190 6.80 9.07 10.07
CA ARG A 190 8.14 9.67 10.17
C ARG A 190 8.97 9.21 11.36
N GLU A 191 8.38 9.10 12.55
CA GLU A 191 9.10 8.72 13.78
C GLU A 191 9.79 7.35 13.63
N ASN A 192 9.06 6.38 13.05
CA ASN A 192 9.49 4.99 12.85
C ASN A 192 10.15 4.74 11.48
N PHE A 193 10.26 5.76 10.63
CA PHE A 193 10.89 5.63 9.34
C PHE A 193 12.39 5.37 9.50
N ASN A 194 12.96 4.54 8.62
CA ASN A 194 14.38 4.22 8.65
C ASN A 194 15.22 5.50 8.48
N LYS A 195 16.10 5.76 9.44
CA LYS A 195 16.89 6.99 9.52
C LYS A 195 17.87 7.14 8.35
N ASP A 196 18.34 6.04 7.79
CA ASP A 196 19.25 6.03 6.65
C ASP A 196 18.61 6.62 5.38
N TYR A 197 17.29 6.50 5.25
CA TYR A 197 16.53 6.99 4.08
C TYR A 197 15.70 8.24 4.39
N LEU A 198 15.64 8.68 5.65
CA LEU A 198 14.72 9.74 6.08
C LEU A 198 15.01 11.07 5.38
N GLN A 199 16.28 11.49 5.36
CA GLN A 199 16.66 12.75 4.72
C GLN A 199 16.38 12.74 3.22
N GLU A 200 16.80 11.66 2.53
CA GLU A 200 16.57 11.52 1.09
C GLU A 200 15.06 11.54 0.75
N THR A 201 14.25 10.87 1.56
CA THR A 201 12.79 10.84 1.36
C THR A 201 12.15 12.19 1.63
N ASP A 202 12.61 12.93 2.65
CA ASP A 202 12.15 14.30 2.96
C ASP A 202 12.45 15.26 1.80
N GLU A 203 13.68 15.22 1.29
CA GLU A 203 14.10 16.02 0.13
C GLU A 203 13.31 15.65 -1.13
N ALA A 204 13.05 14.36 -1.37
CA ALA A 204 12.23 13.91 -2.49
C ALA A 204 10.77 14.37 -2.37
N LEU A 205 10.19 14.32 -1.17
CA LEU A 205 8.83 14.81 -0.94
C LEU A 205 8.73 16.33 -1.15
N ASN A 206 9.74 17.11 -0.71
CA ASN A 206 9.81 18.55 -1.01
C ASN A 206 9.82 18.84 -2.52
N LYS A 207 10.56 18.04 -3.31
CA LYS A 207 10.52 18.14 -4.77
C LYS A 207 9.14 17.84 -5.34
N LEU A 208 8.39 16.89 -4.79
CA LEU A 208 7.01 16.64 -5.21
C LEU A 208 6.10 17.83 -4.89
N TYR A 209 6.23 18.44 -3.71
CA TYR A 209 5.48 19.67 -3.38
C TYR A 209 5.74 20.78 -4.39
N ASP A 210 7.00 20.98 -4.79
CA ASP A 210 7.39 21.97 -5.79
C ASP A 210 6.81 21.65 -7.18
N ILE A 211 6.96 20.39 -7.64
CA ILE A 211 6.46 19.93 -8.96
C ILE A 211 4.94 20.16 -9.06
N TYR A 212 4.20 19.78 -8.02
CA TYR A 212 2.73 19.81 -8.04
C TYR A 212 2.13 21.10 -7.49
N LYS A 213 2.98 22.03 -7.03
CA LYS A 213 2.58 23.33 -6.43
C LYS A 213 1.62 23.14 -5.26
N VAL A 214 1.98 22.24 -4.36
CA VAL A 214 1.23 21.89 -3.14
C VAL A 214 2.04 22.38 -1.93
N PRO A 215 1.43 23.07 -0.96
CA PRO A 215 2.14 23.45 0.26
C PRO A 215 2.58 22.21 1.04
N PRO A 216 3.80 22.19 1.63
CA PRO A 216 4.24 21.07 2.44
C PRO A 216 3.32 20.78 3.62
N VAL A 217 3.02 19.49 3.83
CA VAL A 217 2.30 19.04 5.03
C VAL A 217 3.11 19.36 6.28
N LYS A 218 2.42 19.79 7.33
CA LYS A 218 3.06 20.16 8.61
C LYS A 218 3.77 18.95 9.21
N LYS A 219 5.02 19.15 9.64
CA LYS A 219 5.78 18.10 10.33
C LYS A 219 5.05 17.61 11.58
N ARG A 220 4.89 16.30 11.68
CA ARG A 220 4.25 15.65 12.82
C ARG A 220 5.26 15.45 13.95
N PHE A 221 4.90 15.90 15.14
CA PHE A 221 5.69 15.70 16.35
C PHE A 221 4.86 14.92 17.36
N MET A 222 5.38 13.77 17.75
CA MET A 222 4.77 12.96 18.79
C MET A 222 5.00 13.60 20.14
N HIS A 223 3.99 13.51 20.99
CA HIS A 223 4.05 13.98 22.36
C HIS A 223 5.18 13.28 23.14
N ASP A 224 5.82 14.01 24.06
CA ASP A 224 6.98 13.54 24.82
C ASP A 224 6.65 12.39 25.80
N GLY A 225 5.38 12.25 26.15
CA GLY A 225 4.89 11.26 27.11
C GLY A 225 5.15 11.62 28.57
N LEU A 226 5.57 12.87 28.84
CA LEU A 226 5.95 13.37 30.16
C LEU A 226 5.17 14.64 30.53
N SER A 227 5.02 15.58 29.59
CA SER A 227 4.33 16.84 29.79
C SER A 227 2.80 16.67 29.86
N PRO A 228 2.05 17.57 30.52
CA PRO A 228 0.59 17.51 30.47
C PRO A 228 0.05 17.59 29.03
N ILE A 229 -0.81 16.64 28.68
CA ILE A 229 -1.49 16.57 27.38
C ILE A 229 -2.54 17.68 27.33
N THR A 230 -2.45 18.52 26.31
CA THR A 230 -3.38 19.64 26.10
C THR A 230 -3.88 19.66 24.66
N VAL A 231 -5.15 20.03 24.50
CA VAL A 231 -5.83 20.19 23.21
C VAL A 231 -6.61 21.50 23.20
N SER A 232 -6.70 22.13 22.03
CA SER A 232 -7.30 23.45 21.81
C SER A 232 -8.66 23.41 21.12
N GLY A 233 -9.03 22.24 20.55
CA GLY A 233 -10.31 22.05 19.87
C GLY A 233 -11.52 22.38 20.74
N THR A 234 -12.54 23.01 20.15
CA THR A 234 -13.79 23.39 20.84
C THR A 234 -14.87 22.30 20.78
N THR A 235 -14.67 21.25 19.97
CA THR A 235 -15.56 20.10 19.86
C THR A 235 -14.77 18.83 20.13
N TRP A 236 -15.45 17.75 20.54
CA TRP A 236 -14.78 16.48 20.81
C TRP A 236 -14.08 15.92 19.57
N GLN A 237 -14.60 16.16 18.36
CA GLN A 237 -14.01 15.70 17.10
C GLN A 237 -12.64 16.34 16.87
N LYS A 238 -12.56 17.67 16.99
CA LYS A 238 -11.29 18.41 16.83
C LYS A 238 -10.28 18.02 17.90
N GLN A 239 -10.74 17.86 19.13
CA GLN A 239 -9.89 17.39 20.22
C GLN A 239 -9.41 15.95 19.96
N PHE A 240 -10.27 15.05 19.48
CA PHE A 240 -9.89 13.68 19.14
C PHE A 240 -8.84 13.65 18.02
N GLU A 241 -9.01 14.47 16.98
CA GLU A 241 -8.03 14.63 15.90
C GLU A 241 -6.68 15.14 16.43
N GLU A 242 -6.68 16.17 17.28
CA GLU A 242 -5.45 16.66 17.92
C GLU A 242 -4.79 15.58 18.78
N LEU A 243 -5.56 14.83 19.58
CA LEU A 243 -5.05 13.71 20.37
C LEU A 243 -4.49 12.59 19.48
N TRP A 244 -5.15 12.30 18.36
CA TRP A 244 -4.70 11.30 17.39
C TRP A 244 -3.33 11.68 16.83
N GLU A 245 -3.19 12.93 16.39
CA GLU A 245 -1.93 13.46 15.88
C GLU A 245 -0.82 13.45 16.93
N LEU A 246 -1.12 13.82 18.18
CA LEU A 246 -0.13 13.94 19.25
C LEU A 246 0.31 12.59 19.84
N LEU A 247 -0.59 11.64 20.00
CA LEU A 247 -0.37 10.48 20.88
C LEU A 247 -0.20 9.15 20.16
N ILE A 248 -0.67 9.03 18.91
CA ILE A 248 -0.82 7.70 18.28
C ILE A 248 0.35 7.35 17.38
N PRO A 249 1.13 6.30 17.70
CA PRO A 249 2.22 5.90 16.83
C PRO A 249 1.68 5.22 15.58
N SER A 250 2.46 5.32 14.51
CA SER A 250 2.09 4.70 13.23
C SER A 250 1.98 3.17 13.28
N ASN A 251 2.74 2.54 14.18
CA ASN A 251 2.66 1.11 14.47
C ASN A 251 2.70 0.86 15.99
N GLY A 252 2.17 -0.29 16.42
CA GLY A 252 2.17 -0.74 17.81
C GLY A 252 1.12 -0.04 18.70
N SER A 253 1.31 -0.21 20.00
CA SER A 253 0.57 0.42 21.09
C SER A 253 1.10 1.83 21.36
N ALA A 254 0.27 2.70 21.92
CA ALA A 254 0.72 4.04 22.29
C ALA A 254 1.71 4.00 23.49
N LYS A 255 2.47 5.10 23.67
CA LYS A 255 3.40 5.25 24.80
C LYS A 255 2.68 5.37 26.15
N THR A 256 1.47 5.93 26.13
CA THR A 256 0.70 6.26 27.33
C THR A 256 -0.69 5.62 27.29
N ILE A 257 -1.31 5.45 28.46
CA ILE A 257 -2.70 4.99 28.56
C ILE A 257 -3.63 5.94 27.81
N GLN A 258 -3.41 7.26 27.90
CA GLN A 258 -4.16 8.27 27.16
C GLN A 258 -4.11 8.02 25.65
N GLY A 259 -2.90 7.83 25.11
CA GLY A 259 -2.74 7.51 23.71
C GLY A 259 -3.41 6.19 23.34
N GLU A 260 -3.38 5.20 24.23
CA GLU A 260 -3.96 3.88 23.99
C GLU A 260 -5.49 3.92 23.97
N VAL A 261 -6.11 4.68 24.87
CA VAL A 261 -7.56 4.91 24.89
C VAL A 261 -8.03 5.53 23.55
N VAL A 262 -7.34 6.57 23.08
CA VAL A 262 -7.65 7.21 21.78
C VAL A 262 -7.40 6.24 20.62
N ARG A 263 -6.28 5.50 20.66
CA ARG A 263 -5.89 4.52 19.63
C ARG A 263 -6.93 3.40 19.50
N ILE A 264 -7.43 2.87 20.61
CA ILE A 264 -8.42 1.79 20.59
C ILE A 264 -9.74 2.31 20.03
N ALA A 265 -10.27 3.42 20.55
CA ALA A 265 -11.53 3.98 20.06
C ALA A 265 -11.50 4.27 18.55
N GLY A 266 -10.44 4.92 18.06
CA GLY A 266 -10.31 5.21 16.63
C GLY A 266 -10.07 3.96 15.78
N LYS A 267 -9.33 2.95 16.27
CA LYS A 267 -9.17 1.67 15.55
C LYS A 267 -10.49 0.93 15.43
N VAL A 268 -11.29 0.86 16.50
CA VAL A 268 -12.60 0.21 16.47
C VAL A 268 -13.52 0.90 15.45
N ARG A 269 -13.53 2.24 15.46
CA ARG A 269 -14.29 3.04 14.49
C ARG A 269 -13.84 2.77 13.05
N ASP A 270 -12.53 2.78 12.78
CA ASP A 270 -11.98 2.60 11.43
C ASP A 270 -12.22 1.18 10.89
N GLU A 271 -11.98 0.15 11.70
CA GLU A 271 -12.17 -1.26 11.29
C GLU A 271 -13.63 -1.54 10.94
N ILE A 272 -14.58 -1.09 11.77
CA ILE A 272 -16.00 -1.32 11.52
C ILE A 272 -16.47 -0.52 10.30
N TYR A 273 -16.07 0.76 10.20
CA TYR A 273 -16.51 1.62 9.10
C TYR A 273 -15.92 1.24 7.73
N ARG A 274 -14.62 0.88 7.67
CA ARG A 274 -13.94 0.60 6.39
C ARG A 274 -14.05 -0.84 5.93
N ASN A 275 -14.05 -1.80 6.86
CA ASN A 275 -14.05 -3.22 6.53
C ASN A 275 -15.45 -3.86 6.61
N GLY A 276 -16.48 -3.09 6.99
CA GLY A 276 -17.84 -3.61 7.18
C GLY A 276 -17.94 -4.63 8.32
N GLY A 277 -17.00 -4.58 9.25
CA GLY A 277 -16.86 -5.49 10.39
C GLY A 277 -15.40 -5.68 10.82
N GLY A 278 -15.19 -5.91 12.12
CA GLY A 278 -13.84 -6.05 12.71
C GLY A 278 -13.21 -7.45 12.55
N ASN A 279 -11.89 -7.55 12.67
CA ASN A 279 -11.19 -8.84 12.79
C ASN A 279 -11.28 -9.34 14.25
N TRP A 280 -12.27 -10.18 14.55
CA TRP A 280 -12.67 -10.59 15.91
C TRP A 280 -11.77 -11.64 16.57
N ASN A 281 -10.46 -11.57 16.33
CA ASN A 281 -9.51 -12.45 16.99
C ASN A 281 -9.45 -12.17 18.51
N ILE A 282 -8.79 -13.05 19.25
CA ILE A 282 -8.69 -12.94 20.71
C ILE A 282 -8.01 -11.63 21.16
N ASP A 283 -7.10 -11.09 20.36
CA ASP A 283 -6.38 -9.85 20.65
C ASP A 283 -7.30 -8.62 20.53
N PHE A 284 -8.20 -8.59 19.54
CA PHE A 284 -9.20 -7.52 19.40
C PHE A 284 -10.15 -7.48 20.60
N LYS A 285 -10.62 -8.64 21.08
CA LYS A 285 -11.49 -8.72 22.26
C LYS A 285 -10.79 -8.21 23.52
N LYS A 286 -9.53 -8.61 23.73
CA LYS A 286 -8.69 -8.10 24.84
C LYS A 286 -8.43 -6.60 24.74
N MET A 287 -8.30 -6.06 23.53
CA MET A 287 -8.14 -4.63 23.30
C MET A 287 -9.37 -3.85 23.75
N LEU A 288 -10.58 -4.34 23.44
CA LEU A 288 -11.83 -3.75 23.94
C LEU A 288 -11.96 -3.83 25.48
N ASP A 289 -11.55 -4.95 26.08
CA ASP A 289 -11.52 -5.09 27.55
C ASP A 289 -10.56 -4.07 28.19
N ALA A 290 -9.39 -3.86 27.58
CA ALA A 290 -8.43 -2.86 28.04
C ALA A 290 -8.99 -1.43 27.95
N PHE A 291 -9.70 -1.11 26.88
CA PHE A 291 -10.36 0.20 26.72
C PHE A 291 -11.33 0.49 27.88
N LEU A 292 -12.24 -0.44 28.19
CA LEU A 292 -13.16 -0.28 29.31
C LEU A 292 -12.42 -0.15 30.66
N LYS A 293 -11.37 -0.96 30.86
CA LYS A 293 -10.54 -0.88 32.07
C LYS A 293 -9.92 0.51 32.21
N HIS A 294 -9.38 1.08 31.14
CA HIS A 294 -8.74 2.39 31.19
C HIS A 294 -9.74 3.50 31.53
N LEU A 295 -10.92 3.51 30.90
CA LEU A 295 -11.98 4.50 31.19
C LEU A 295 -12.45 4.49 32.65
N ALA A 296 -12.31 3.36 33.34
CA ALA A 296 -12.69 3.16 34.73
C ALA A 296 -11.58 3.44 35.76
N THR A 297 -10.38 3.85 35.30
CA THR A 297 -9.22 4.13 36.18
C THR A 297 -8.89 5.61 36.29
N ASN A 298 -8.15 5.99 37.33
CA ASN A 298 -7.73 7.35 37.65
C ASN A 298 -8.93 8.29 37.84
N ASN A 299 -9.03 9.39 37.08
CA ASN A 299 -10.23 10.20 37.02
C ASN A 299 -11.21 9.51 36.06
N ALA A 300 -11.92 8.52 36.60
CA ALA A 300 -12.86 7.69 35.86
C ALA A 300 -14.02 8.51 35.28
N LEU A 301 -14.62 8.01 34.19
CA LEU A 301 -15.89 8.52 33.67
C LEU A 301 -17.04 8.26 34.65
N SER A 302 -18.19 8.91 34.41
CA SER A 302 -19.39 8.67 35.23
C SER A 302 -19.89 7.23 35.11
N VAL A 303 -20.64 6.77 36.12
CA VAL A 303 -21.21 5.41 36.14
C VAL A 303 -22.06 5.15 34.90
N ASP A 304 -22.95 6.07 34.54
CA ASP A 304 -23.81 5.96 33.37
C ASP A 304 -23.01 5.84 32.06
N GLU A 305 -21.90 6.58 31.93
CA GLU A 305 -21.02 6.51 30.76
C GLU A 305 -20.29 5.17 30.68
N LEU A 306 -19.83 4.64 31.81
CA LEU A 306 -19.17 3.33 31.88
C LEU A 306 -20.15 2.19 31.58
N GLU A 307 -21.38 2.24 32.10
CA GLU A 307 -22.42 1.25 31.82
C GLU A 307 -22.83 1.24 30.34
N LYS A 308 -23.02 2.42 29.75
CA LYS A 308 -23.32 2.55 28.32
C LYS A 308 -22.15 2.05 27.45
N SER A 309 -20.91 2.41 27.80
CA SER A 309 -19.71 1.93 27.10
C SER A 309 -19.58 0.42 27.17
N ASN A 310 -19.81 -0.17 28.34
CA ASN A 310 -19.76 -1.61 28.51
C ASN A 310 -20.81 -2.32 27.64
N SER A 311 -22.06 -1.83 27.65
CA SER A 311 -23.13 -2.38 26.82
C SER A 311 -22.76 -2.36 25.33
N LEU A 312 -22.31 -1.20 24.85
CA LEU A 312 -21.89 -1.03 23.45
C LEU A 312 -20.71 -1.94 23.08
N VAL A 313 -19.70 -2.03 23.93
CA VAL A 313 -18.55 -2.93 23.70
C VAL A 313 -18.99 -4.40 23.67
N GLN A 314 -19.96 -4.82 24.48
CA GLN A 314 -20.49 -6.18 24.42
C GLN A 314 -21.25 -6.45 23.12
N ASP A 315 -22.03 -5.48 22.64
CA ASP A 315 -22.74 -5.59 21.37
C ASP A 315 -21.77 -5.67 20.19
N ILE A 316 -20.75 -4.81 20.17
CA ILE A 316 -19.65 -4.85 19.20
C ILE A 316 -18.98 -6.24 19.21
N ARG A 317 -18.67 -6.79 20.40
CA ARG A 317 -18.04 -8.12 20.53
C ARG A 317 -18.92 -9.26 20.00
N LYS A 318 -20.23 -9.11 20.10
CA LYS A 318 -21.21 -10.14 19.74
C LYS A 318 -21.54 -10.10 18.25
N ASN A 319 -21.86 -8.91 17.74
CA ASN A 319 -22.40 -8.72 16.40
C ASN A 319 -21.30 -8.43 15.38
N GLY A 320 -20.18 -7.88 15.86
CA GLY A 320 -19.06 -7.53 15.01
C GLY A 320 -19.26 -6.25 14.20
N ASP A 321 -20.20 -5.41 14.62
CA ASP A 321 -20.59 -4.16 13.96
C ASP A 321 -21.17 -3.20 15.00
N ALA A 322 -21.28 -1.92 14.66
CA ALA A 322 -21.95 -0.87 15.43
C ALA A 322 -22.28 0.34 14.54
N GLU A 323 -23.32 1.08 14.94
CA GLU A 323 -23.73 2.29 14.24
C GLU A 323 -22.67 3.40 14.35
N ILE A 324 -22.59 4.27 13.34
CA ILE A 324 -21.57 5.33 13.30
C ILE A 324 -21.62 6.25 14.52
N ASP A 325 -22.81 6.54 15.05
CA ASP A 325 -23.00 7.37 16.23
C ASP A 325 -22.51 6.68 17.51
N GLU A 326 -22.61 5.36 17.58
CA GLU A 326 -22.08 4.56 18.69
C GLU A 326 -20.55 4.54 18.67
N LEU A 327 -19.95 4.37 17.48
CA LEU A 327 -18.50 4.45 17.30
C LEU A 327 -17.96 5.85 17.63
N ASN A 328 -18.67 6.89 17.19
CA ASN A 328 -18.35 8.27 17.53
C ASN A 328 -18.46 8.54 19.04
N TYR A 329 -19.44 7.94 19.71
CA TYR A 329 -19.58 8.03 21.16
C TYR A 329 -18.36 7.44 21.90
N LEU A 330 -17.81 6.32 21.44
CA LEU A 330 -16.56 5.78 22.01
C LEU A 330 -15.37 6.74 21.85
N CYS A 331 -15.27 7.41 20.69
CA CYS A 331 -14.25 8.44 20.46
C CYS A 331 -14.47 9.68 21.35
N GLU A 332 -15.70 10.12 21.53
CA GLU A 332 -16.05 11.23 22.43
C GLU A 332 -15.65 10.93 23.88
N LEU A 333 -15.97 9.72 24.37
CA LEU A 333 -15.59 9.30 25.72
C LEU A 333 -14.08 9.15 25.90
N ALA A 334 -13.37 8.67 24.88
CA ALA A 334 -11.92 8.64 24.86
C ALA A 334 -11.34 10.06 25.03
N THR A 335 -11.83 11.03 24.25
CA THR A 335 -11.43 12.44 24.36
C THR A 335 -11.71 12.99 25.75
N LYS A 336 -12.92 12.76 26.27
CA LYS A 336 -13.34 13.24 27.60
C LYS A 336 -12.44 12.66 28.69
N TRP A 337 -12.17 11.37 28.67
CA TRP A 337 -11.32 10.72 29.67
C TRP A 337 -9.88 11.25 29.64
N VAL A 338 -9.31 11.50 28.46
CA VAL A 338 -7.99 12.13 28.35
C VAL A 338 -7.99 13.55 28.94
N GLY A 339 -9.04 14.34 28.68
CA GLY A 339 -9.19 15.68 29.27
C GLY A 339 -9.27 15.67 30.81
N LEU A 340 -9.85 14.63 31.40
CA LEU A 340 -9.86 14.42 32.85
C LEU A 340 -8.51 13.90 33.39
N ASN A 341 -7.68 13.32 32.55
CA ASN A 341 -6.40 12.69 32.91
C ASN A 341 -5.24 13.27 32.07
N PRO A 342 -4.94 14.58 32.17
CA PRO A 342 -3.98 15.24 31.29
C PRO A 342 -2.53 14.83 31.57
N THR A 343 -2.20 14.41 32.79
CA THR A 343 -0.84 13.95 33.14
C THR A 343 -0.57 12.57 32.54
N PRO A 344 0.43 12.40 31.65
CA PRO A 344 0.73 11.12 31.01
C PRO A 344 0.93 9.96 31.98
N ILE A 345 0.30 8.82 31.67
CA ILE A 345 0.50 7.57 32.41
C ILE A 345 1.15 6.59 31.45
N LEU A 346 2.35 6.11 31.76
CA LEU A 346 3.07 5.16 30.92
C LEU A 346 2.25 3.86 30.76
N LEU A 347 2.12 3.40 29.52
CA LEU A 347 1.45 2.15 29.21
C LEU A 347 2.39 0.98 29.50
N GLU A 348 2.01 0.11 30.43
CA GLU A 348 2.68 -1.19 30.59
C GLU A 348 2.43 -2.08 29.36
N LYS A 349 3.29 -3.07 29.14
CA LYS A 349 3.17 -3.97 28.00
C LYS A 349 1.76 -4.57 27.87
N SER A 350 1.10 -4.31 26.75
CA SER A 350 -0.25 -4.80 26.49
C SER A 350 -0.31 -6.33 26.46
N ASN A 351 -1.41 -6.90 26.95
CA ASN A 351 -1.67 -8.34 26.94
C ASN A 351 -2.31 -8.84 25.62
N TYR A 352 -2.47 -7.93 24.65
CA TYR A 352 -2.89 -8.19 23.28
C TYR A 352 -1.81 -7.75 22.30
N LYS A 353 -1.74 -8.45 21.16
CA LYS A 353 -0.93 -8.06 20.00
C LYS A 353 -1.73 -7.13 19.10
N ARG A 354 -1.00 -6.28 18.37
CA ARG A 354 -1.58 -5.44 17.31
C ARG A 354 -1.87 -6.27 16.06
#